data_AF-A0A2I0CVG1-F1
#
_entry.id   AF-A0A2I0CVG1-F1
#
_cell.length_a   1.000
_cell.length_b   1.000
_cell.length_c   1.000
_cell.angle_alpha   90.00
_cell.angle_beta   90.00
_cell.angle_gamma   90.00
#
_symmetry.space_group_name_H-M   'P 1'
#
loop_
_entity.id
_entity.type
_entity.pdbx_description
1 polymer ?
#
loop_
_entity_poly.entity_id
_entity_poly.type
_entity_poly.pdbx_seq_one_letter_code
_entity_poly.pdbx_strand_id
1 'polypeptide(L)'
;MSAMHVVIAIAVIVLAVIFIAKFGFGMDLISSSSGEMAIAKPRPVSPAPATIQKDVAVRPSISIRPDMLPSCDAPKTLCGDTCTDIQTNVNNCGACGNDCTTRDVKNAAEFGCANAKCTILSCQPGYGDCMNKGTIDVNGDGCETNLMTSESWIY
;
A
#
# COMPACT_ATOMS: atom_id res chain seq x y z
N MET A 1 -45.78 36.13 25.68
CA MET A 1 -44.74 35.79 24.68
C MET A 1 -45.08 36.56 23.41
N SER A 2 -44.31 37.59 23.07
CA SER A 2 -44.57 38.41 21.87
C SER A 2 -44.37 37.55 20.61
N ALA A 3 -45.13 37.81 19.54
CA ALA A 3 -45.02 37.12 18.25
C ALA A 3 -43.57 37.00 17.76
N MET A 4 -42.73 38.00 18.08
CA MET A 4 -41.29 38.00 17.83
C MET A 4 -40.54 36.82 18.47
N HIS A 5 -40.91 36.41 19.69
CA HIS A 5 -40.26 35.30 20.39
C HIS A 5 -40.61 33.95 19.75
N VAL A 6 -41.82 33.81 19.19
CA VAL A 6 -42.26 32.59 18.50
C VAL A 6 -41.49 32.42 17.19
N VAL A 7 -41.30 33.53 16.44
CA VAL A 7 -40.55 33.51 15.17
C VAL A 7 -39.08 33.13 15.40
N ILE A 8 -38.44 33.69 16.43
CA ILE A 8 -37.04 33.36 16.77
C ILE A 8 -36.91 31.88 17.17
N ALA A 9 -37.84 31.36 17.99
CA ALA A 9 -37.81 29.96 18.40
C ALA A 9 -37.94 28.99 17.21
N ILE A 10 -38.84 29.26 16.27
CA ILE A 10 -39.01 28.44 15.06
C ILE A 10 -37.75 28.49 14.19
N ALA A 11 -37.16 29.67 14.00
CA ALA A 11 -35.95 29.83 13.21
C ALA A 11 -34.76 29.03 13.78
N VAL A 12 -34.58 29.05 15.11
CA VAL A 12 -33.51 28.29 15.77
C VAL A 12 -33.71 26.78 15.63
N ILE A 13 -34.95 26.29 15.77
CA ILE A 13 -35.27 24.86 15.62
C ILE A 13 -35.00 24.40 14.18
N VAL A 14 -35.43 25.17 13.18
CA VAL A 14 -35.21 24.85 11.77
C VAL A 14 -33.72 24.80 11.43
N LEU A 15 -32.94 25.78 11.90
CA LEU A 15 -31.49 25.79 11.68
C LEU A 15 -30.77 24.62 12.38
N ALA A 16 -31.20 24.24 13.58
CA ALA A 16 -30.64 23.08 14.28
C ALA A 16 -30.94 21.77 13.54
N VAL A 17 -32.15 21.57 13.02
CA VAL A 17 -32.52 20.37 12.24
C VAL A 17 -31.72 20.30 10.94
N ILE A 18 -31.55 21.43 10.24
CA ILE A 18 -30.72 21.49 9.02
C ILE A 18 -29.27 21.15 9.33
N PHE A 19 -28.74 21.66 10.44
CA PHE A 19 -27.37 21.39 10.86
C PHE A 19 -27.18 19.91 11.20
N ILE A 20 -28.10 19.29 11.94
CA ILE A 20 -28.05 17.85 12.26
C ILE A 20 -28.16 16.99 10.98
N ALA A 21 -29.01 17.39 10.03
CA ALA A 21 -29.19 16.64 8.79
C ALA A 21 -27.99 16.76 7.83
N LYS A 22 -27.29 17.90 7.79
CA LYS A 22 -26.15 18.14 6.88
C LYS A 22 -24.79 17.87 7.48
N PHE A 23 -24.61 18.13 8.77
CA PHE A 23 -23.36 17.94 9.52
C PHE A 23 -23.46 16.77 10.47
N GLY A 24 -24.22 15.72 10.09
CA GLY A 24 -24.47 14.53 10.89
C GLY A 24 -23.32 14.21 11.82
N PHE A 25 -23.60 14.22 13.13
CA PHE A 25 -22.66 13.73 14.12
C PHE A 25 -22.20 12.36 13.64
N GLY A 26 -20.92 12.27 13.28
CA GLY A 26 -20.25 11.02 12.91
C GLY A 26 -20.25 10.08 14.11
N MET A 27 -21.38 9.43 14.38
CA MET A 27 -21.33 8.03 14.73
C MET A 27 -21.24 7.30 13.40
N ASP A 28 -20.00 7.14 12.94
CA ASP A 28 -19.64 6.01 12.10
C ASP A 28 -20.08 4.75 12.87
N LEU A 29 -21.31 4.32 12.63
CA LEU A 29 -21.66 2.92 12.76
C LEU A 29 -20.63 2.22 11.89
N ILE A 30 -19.70 1.55 12.57
CA ILE A 30 -18.76 0.58 12.05
C ILE A 30 -19.35 0.00 10.77
N SER A 31 -18.84 0.47 9.63
CA SER A 31 -19.06 -0.18 8.36
C SER A 31 -18.36 -1.52 8.51
N SER A 32 -19.11 -2.51 8.98
CA SER A 32 -18.72 -3.90 8.93
C SER A 32 -18.74 -4.26 7.45
N SER A 33 -17.68 -3.87 6.74
CA SER A 33 -17.29 -4.57 5.53
C SER A 33 -16.96 -5.98 5.97
N SER A 34 -17.96 -6.86 5.89
CA SER A 34 -17.72 -8.29 5.74
C SER A 34 -16.99 -8.45 4.41
N GLY A 35 -15.70 -8.16 4.42
CA GLY A 35 -14.79 -8.55 3.36
C GLY A 35 -14.82 -10.07 3.34
N GLU A 36 -15.51 -10.63 2.36
CA GLU A 36 -15.24 -11.98 1.90
C GLU A 36 -13.74 -12.04 1.58
N MET A 37 -12.96 -12.59 2.50
CA MET A 37 -11.66 -13.16 2.18
C MET A 37 -11.94 -14.28 1.18
N ALA A 38 -11.93 -13.95 -0.10
CA ALA A 38 -11.78 -14.94 -1.14
C ALA A 38 -10.46 -15.67 -0.83
N ILE A 39 -10.58 -16.86 -0.25
CA ILE A 39 -9.51 -17.84 -0.18
C ILE A 39 -9.01 -17.98 -1.61
N ALA A 40 -7.84 -17.39 -1.88
CA ALA A 40 -7.13 -17.62 -3.11
C ALA A 40 -6.95 -19.14 -3.19
N LYS A 41 -7.62 -19.77 -4.16
CA LYS A 41 -7.47 -21.19 -4.43
C LYS A 41 -5.97 -21.44 -4.54
N PRO A 42 -5.36 -22.30 -3.71
CA PRO A 42 -3.94 -22.55 -3.79
C PRO A 42 -3.62 -22.95 -5.22
N ARG A 43 -2.70 -22.21 -5.85
CA ARG A 43 -2.15 -22.57 -7.16
C ARG A 43 -1.67 -24.02 -7.01
N PRO A 44 -1.98 -24.94 -7.94
CA PRO A 44 -1.39 -26.28 -7.90
C PRO A 44 0.13 -26.09 -7.92
N VAL A 45 0.76 -26.35 -6.77
CA VAL A 45 2.21 -26.46 -6.68
C VAL A 45 2.53 -27.71 -7.47
N SER A 46 3.01 -27.54 -8.71
CA SER A 46 3.63 -28.66 -9.42
C SER A 46 4.68 -29.25 -8.48
N PRO A 47 4.61 -30.55 -8.15
CA PRO A 47 5.66 -31.17 -7.35
C PRO A 47 6.96 -30.94 -8.11
N ALA A 48 7.90 -30.24 -7.47
CA ALA A 48 9.27 -30.22 -7.91
C ALA A 48 9.69 -31.69 -8.13
N PRO A 49 10.37 -32.03 -9.24
CA PRO A 49 10.86 -33.38 -9.42
C PRO A 49 11.70 -33.73 -8.20
N ALA A 50 11.25 -34.74 -7.45
CA ALA A 50 12.01 -35.31 -6.37
C ALA A 50 13.22 -35.98 -6.99
N THR A 51 14.32 -35.24 -7.12
CA THR A 51 15.62 -35.86 -7.30
C THR A 51 15.85 -36.69 -6.04
N ILE A 52 15.72 -38.01 -6.17
CA ILE A 52 16.17 -38.97 -5.17
C ILE A 52 17.64 -38.64 -4.90
N GLN A 53 17.92 -37.94 -3.79
CA GLN A 53 19.26 -37.98 -3.23
C GLN A 53 19.43 -39.36 -2.62
N LYS A 54 19.82 -40.31 -3.47
CA LYS A 54 20.61 -41.44 -3.00
C LYS A 54 21.84 -40.81 -2.36
N ASP A 55 22.06 -41.17 -1.10
CA ASP A 55 23.13 -40.68 -0.21
C ASP A 55 22.68 -39.56 0.74
N VAL A 56 21.79 -39.93 1.67
CA VAL A 56 21.81 -39.32 3.01
C VAL A 56 23.10 -39.78 3.69
N ALA A 57 24.22 -39.16 3.30
CA ALA A 57 25.41 -39.13 4.12
C ALA A 57 25.05 -38.30 5.37
N VAL A 58 25.01 -38.97 6.51
CA VAL A 58 24.98 -38.35 7.82
C VAL A 58 26.07 -37.28 7.84
N ARG A 59 25.67 -36.00 7.87
CA ARG A 59 26.59 -34.88 8.08
C ARG A 59 27.36 -35.19 9.37
N PRO A 60 28.70 -35.13 9.39
CA PRO A 60 29.42 -35.16 10.66
C PRO A 60 28.86 -33.99 11.49
N SER A 61 28.60 -34.24 12.77
CA SER A 61 28.04 -33.28 13.71
C SER A 61 28.98 -32.08 13.86
N ILE A 62 28.87 -31.13 12.94
CA ILE A 62 29.41 -29.79 13.10
C ILE A 62 28.48 -29.13 14.13
N SER A 63 29.05 -28.83 15.30
CA SER A 63 28.38 -28.05 16.34
C SER A 63 28.27 -26.60 15.86
N ILE A 64 27.30 -26.30 14.98
CA ILE A 64 26.94 -24.90 14.73
C ILE A 64 26.31 -24.40 16.02
N ARG A 65 27.04 -23.54 16.73
CA ARG A 65 26.50 -22.71 17.78
C ARG A 65 25.34 -21.87 17.18
N PRO A 66 24.09 -21.98 17.66
CA PRO A 66 22.94 -21.28 17.08
C PRO A 66 23.07 -19.74 17.12
N ASP A 67 24.02 -19.26 17.92
CA ASP A 67 24.50 -17.89 18.09
C ASP A 67 25.32 -17.35 16.92
N MET A 68 25.66 -18.17 15.91
CA MET A 68 26.41 -17.73 14.70
C MET A 68 25.58 -17.85 13.41
N LEU A 69 24.25 -17.88 13.49
CA LEU A 69 23.44 -17.62 12.31
C LEU A 69 23.61 -16.15 11.92
N PRO A 70 23.94 -15.82 10.66
CA PRO A 70 23.96 -14.44 10.22
C PRO A 70 22.60 -13.83 10.53
N SER A 71 22.61 -12.81 11.36
CA SER A 71 21.44 -12.06 11.76
C SER A 71 21.80 -10.58 11.71
N CYS A 72 20.80 -9.77 11.45
CA CYS A 72 20.97 -8.33 11.35
C CYS A 72 20.43 -7.68 12.61
N ASP A 73 21.10 -6.62 13.07
CA ASP A 73 20.53 -5.75 14.07
C ASP A 73 19.23 -5.13 13.52
N ALA A 74 18.17 -5.21 14.32
CA ALA A 74 16.92 -4.56 13.99
C ALA A 74 17.15 -3.06 13.78
N PRO A 75 16.52 -2.43 12.76
CA PRO A 75 15.38 -2.92 11.99
C PRO A 75 15.73 -3.61 10.65
N LYS A 76 17.01 -3.92 10.40
CA LYS A 76 17.45 -4.46 9.11
C LYS A 76 17.06 -5.93 8.95
N THR A 77 16.85 -6.34 7.71
CA THR A 77 16.54 -7.72 7.32
C THR A 77 17.73 -8.31 6.58
N LEU A 78 18.04 -9.58 6.84
CA LEU A 78 19.07 -10.31 6.11
C LEU A 78 18.55 -10.67 4.71
N CYS A 79 19.12 -10.05 3.68
CA CYS A 79 18.86 -10.33 2.28
C CYS A 79 20.08 -11.03 1.66
N GLY A 80 20.05 -12.36 1.64
CA GLY A 80 21.22 -13.17 1.30
C GLY A 80 22.28 -13.05 2.39
N ASP A 81 23.43 -12.47 2.06
CA ASP A 81 24.55 -12.25 3.00
C ASP A 81 24.65 -10.79 3.48
N THR A 82 23.70 -9.92 3.08
CA THR A 82 23.73 -8.48 3.38
C THR A 82 22.56 -8.07 4.27
N CYS A 83 22.84 -7.24 5.27
CA CYS A 83 21.81 -6.59 6.08
C CYS A 83 21.25 -5.35 5.38
N THR A 84 20.00 -5.44 4.94
CA THR A 84 19.31 -4.40 4.18
C THR A 84 18.15 -3.80 4.98
N ASP A 85 18.03 -2.48 4.95
CA ASP A 85 16.83 -1.82 5.47
C ASP A 85 15.70 -1.89 4.44
N ILE A 86 14.78 -2.83 4.63
CA ILE A 86 13.63 -3.02 3.75
C ILE A 86 12.59 -1.90 3.86
N GLN A 87 12.72 -0.98 4.83
CA GLN A 87 11.79 0.17 4.94
C GLN A 87 12.10 1.27 3.92
N THR A 88 13.35 1.34 3.45
CA THR A 88 13.88 2.46 2.66
C THR A 88 14.67 2.04 1.43
N ASN A 89 15.14 0.79 1.35
CA ASN A 89 15.91 0.32 0.21
C ASN A 89 15.01 0.05 -1.00
N VAL A 90 15.15 0.86 -2.05
CA VAL A 90 14.35 0.77 -3.28
C VAL A 90 14.46 -0.58 -3.99
N ASN A 91 15.59 -1.28 -3.86
CA ASN A 91 15.82 -2.58 -4.49
C ASN A 91 15.31 -3.77 -3.65
N ASN A 92 14.87 -3.53 -2.42
CA ASN A 92 14.44 -4.55 -1.45
C ASN A 92 13.26 -4.05 -0.60
N CYS A 93 12.34 -3.29 -1.19
CA CYS A 93 11.35 -2.56 -0.44
C CYS A 93 10.28 -3.50 0.15
N GLY A 94 10.14 -3.53 1.46
CA GLY A 94 9.22 -4.43 2.19
C GLY A 94 9.59 -5.91 2.19
N ALA A 95 10.44 -6.37 1.27
CA ALA A 95 10.99 -7.71 1.24
C ALA A 95 12.27 -7.76 0.39
N CYS A 96 13.16 -8.71 0.69
CA CYS A 96 14.37 -8.94 -0.09
C CYS A 96 14.04 -9.26 -1.56
N GLY A 97 14.75 -8.60 -2.48
CA GLY A 97 14.54 -8.73 -3.92
C GLY A 97 13.29 -8.05 -4.47
N ASN A 98 12.50 -7.34 -3.63
CA ASN A 98 11.39 -6.53 -4.11
C ASN A 98 11.89 -5.18 -4.64
N ASP A 99 12.38 -5.18 -5.86
CA ASP A 99 12.94 -3.99 -6.51
C ASP A 99 11.84 -3.12 -7.14
N CYS A 100 11.66 -1.91 -6.61
CA CYS A 100 10.67 -0.95 -7.08
C CYS A 100 11.00 -0.37 -8.46
N THR A 101 12.27 -0.38 -8.89
CA THR A 101 12.70 0.18 -10.18
C THR A 101 12.31 -0.70 -11.36
N THR A 102 11.97 -1.97 -11.11
CA THR A 102 11.56 -2.94 -12.12
C THR A 102 10.06 -2.90 -12.43
N ARG A 103 9.31 -2.00 -11.79
CA ARG A 103 7.86 -1.90 -11.94
C ARG A 103 7.51 -1.27 -13.29
N ASP A 104 6.58 -1.90 -14.01
CA ASP A 104 6.07 -1.38 -15.29
C ASP A 104 4.97 -0.34 -15.02
N VAL A 105 5.40 0.87 -14.65
CA VAL A 105 4.50 2.02 -14.51
C VAL A 105 4.77 3.02 -15.62
N LYS A 106 3.73 3.31 -16.41
CA LYS A 106 3.83 4.23 -17.54
C LYS A 106 4.20 5.62 -17.06
N ASN A 107 5.17 6.23 -17.74
CA ASN A 107 5.63 7.61 -17.50
C ASN A 107 6.09 7.90 -16.07
N ALA A 108 6.44 6.89 -15.28
CA ALA A 108 7.20 7.10 -14.04
C ALA A 108 8.65 7.51 -14.39
N ALA A 109 9.21 8.44 -13.63
CA ALA A 109 10.60 8.87 -13.79
C ALA A 109 11.50 8.33 -12.68
N GLU A 110 10.97 8.28 -11.47
CA GLU A 110 11.76 7.89 -10.31
C GLU A 110 10.90 7.06 -9.35
N PHE A 111 11.48 5.98 -8.84
CA PHE A 111 10.86 5.08 -7.87
C PHE A 111 11.52 5.27 -6.49
N GLY A 112 10.72 5.09 -5.45
CA GLY A 112 11.14 5.18 -4.07
C GLY A 112 10.62 4.03 -3.24
N CYS A 113 11.12 3.94 -2.01
CA CYS A 113 10.62 3.05 -0.99
C CYS A 113 10.31 3.86 0.26
N ALA A 114 9.05 3.81 0.70
CA ALA A 114 8.60 4.48 1.91
C ALA A 114 7.68 3.55 2.71
N ASN A 115 7.96 3.39 4.00
CA ASN A 115 7.20 2.52 4.91
C ASN A 115 7.03 1.09 4.34
N ALA A 116 8.11 0.53 3.79
CA ALA A 116 8.13 -0.79 3.17
C ALA A 116 7.18 -0.97 1.97
N LYS A 117 6.78 0.14 1.31
CA LYS A 117 6.00 0.14 0.08
C LYS A 117 6.73 0.88 -1.02
N CYS A 118 6.68 0.31 -2.22
CA CYS A 118 7.17 0.99 -3.42
C CYS A 118 6.27 2.19 -3.72
N THR A 119 6.89 3.32 -3.99
CA THR A 119 6.22 4.58 -4.35
C THR A 119 6.85 5.13 -5.61
N ILE A 120 6.14 6.01 -6.29
CA ILE A 120 6.71 6.82 -7.37
C ILE A 120 7.06 8.18 -6.81
N LEU A 121 8.32 8.59 -6.94
CA LEU A 121 8.83 9.88 -6.46
C LEU A 121 8.54 11.00 -7.46
N SER A 122 8.56 10.70 -8.76
CA SER A 122 8.25 11.67 -9.81
C SER A 122 7.75 11.00 -11.08
N CYS A 123 6.89 11.72 -11.81
CA CYS A 123 6.50 11.40 -13.17
C CYS A 123 7.46 12.04 -14.17
N GLN A 124 7.51 11.49 -15.38
CA GLN A 124 8.19 12.11 -16.52
C GLN A 124 7.61 13.52 -16.76
N PRO A 125 8.40 14.46 -17.29
CA PRO A 125 7.92 15.81 -17.57
C PRO A 125 6.63 15.82 -18.39
N GLY A 126 5.61 16.54 -17.90
CA GLY A 126 4.30 16.62 -18.55
C GLY A 126 3.32 15.52 -18.17
N TYR A 127 3.67 14.63 -17.25
CA TYR A 127 2.76 13.60 -16.73
C TYR A 127 2.43 13.81 -15.25
N GLY A 128 1.28 13.33 -14.81
CA GLY A 128 0.86 13.36 -13.41
C GLY A 128 -0.28 12.40 -13.09
N ASP A 129 -0.52 12.22 -11.79
CA ASP A 129 -1.68 11.50 -11.25
C ASP A 129 -2.88 12.44 -11.19
N CYS A 130 -3.80 12.28 -12.15
CA CYS A 130 -5.01 13.09 -12.24
C CYS A 130 -6.08 12.68 -11.23
N MET A 131 -6.03 11.45 -10.70
CA MET A 131 -7.06 10.93 -9.80
C MET A 131 -6.82 11.28 -8.34
N ASN A 132 -5.68 11.92 -8.00
CA ASN A 132 -5.32 12.45 -6.69
C ASN A 132 -5.87 11.60 -5.53
N LYS A 133 -5.65 10.28 -5.59
CA LYS A 133 -6.05 9.37 -4.52
C LYS A 133 -5.12 9.44 -3.31
N GLY A 134 -4.26 10.47 -3.26
CA GLY A 134 -3.32 10.72 -2.17
C GLY A 134 -2.10 9.80 -2.17
N THR A 135 -1.98 8.88 -3.13
CA THR A 135 -0.84 7.97 -3.27
C THR A 135 -0.55 7.69 -4.73
N ILE A 136 0.62 8.13 -5.21
CA ILE A 136 1.19 7.63 -6.47
C ILE A 136 1.71 6.21 -6.16
N ASP A 137 0.83 5.22 -6.28
CA ASP A 137 1.09 3.81 -5.98
C ASP A 137 1.66 3.13 -7.23
N VAL A 138 2.66 2.25 -7.06
CA VAL A 138 3.16 1.41 -8.16
C VAL A 138 2.14 0.37 -8.63
N ASN A 139 1.04 0.19 -7.91
CA ASN A 139 -0.07 -0.71 -8.24
C ASN A 139 -1.39 0.02 -8.55
N GLY A 140 -1.39 1.36 -8.52
CA GLY A 140 -2.54 2.19 -8.84
C GLY A 140 -2.22 3.11 -10.01
N ASP A 141 -3.26 3.70 -10.61
CA ASP A 141 -3.19 4.67 -11.70
C ASP A 141 -2.37 5.91 -11.26
N GLY A 142 -1.04 5.83 -11.31
CA GLY A 142 -0.06 6.88 -11.01
C GLY A 142 0.15 7.91 -12.15
N CYS A 143 1.20 7.75 -12.98
CA CYS A 143 1.66 8.80 -13.91
C CYS A 143 0.96 8.79 -15.30
N GLU A 144 -0.31 8.42 -15.37
CA GLU A 144 -0.97 8.11 -16.65
C GLU A 144 -1.44 9.35 -17.40
N THR A 145 -1.61 10.49 -16.73
CA THR A 145 -2.24 11.66 -17.37
C THR A 145 -1.21 12.62 -17.92
N ASN A 146 -1.29 12.88 -19.22
CA ASN A 146 -0.53 13.95 -19.85
C ASN A 146 -1.17 15.31 -19.50
N LEU A 147 -0.44 16.11 -18.73
CA LEU A 147 -0.84 17.43 -18.23
C LEU A 147 -0.72 18.54 -19.28
N MET A 148 -0.06 18.26 -20.41
CA MET A 148 0.06 19.20 -21.52
C MET A 148 -1.07 19.04 -22.54
N THR A 149 -1.79 17.92 -22.53
CA THR A 149 -2.96 17.68 -23.36
C THR A 149 -4.21 17.81 -22.52
N SER A 150 -5.01 18.84 -22.77
CA SER A 150 -6.38 18.89 -22.27
C SER A 150 -7.25 17.91 -23.06
N GLU A 151 -7.09 16.60 -22.80
CA GLU A 151 -8.07 15.60 -23.24
C GLU A 151 -9.31 15.79 -22.33
N SER A 152 -10.03 16.87 -22.62
CA SER A 152 -11.39 17.08 -22.16
C SER A 152 -12.18 15.96 -22.80
N TRP A 153 -12.52 14.93 -22.02
CA TRP A 153 -13.52 13.93 -22.41
C TRP A 153 -14.88 14.63 -22.55
N ILE A 154 -15.04 15.37 -23.64
CA ILE A 154 -16.32 15.94 -24.07
C ILE A 154 -17.06 14.80 -24.77
N TYR A 155 -18.00 14.19 -24.06
CA TYR A 155 -19.16 13.55 -24.64
C TYR A 155 -20.41 14.20 -24.06
#